data_AF-A0A7X7D937-F1
#
_entry.id   AF-A0A7X7D937-F1
#
_cell.length_a   1.000
_cell.length_b   1.000
_cell.length_c   1.000
_cell.angle_alpha   90.00
_cell.angle_beta   90.00
_cell.angle_gamma   90.00
#
_symmetry.space_group_name_H-M   'P 1'
#
loop_
_entity.id
_entity.type
_entity.pdbx_description
1 polymer ?
#
loop_
_entity_poly.entity_id
_entity_poly.type
_entity_poly.pdbx_seq_one_letter_code
_entity_poly.pdbx_strand_id
1 'polypeptide(L)' 'AEGPLADVRGVRPDALDYEKPLESLQRAWIAVRSNLRAVLEHVTLAELRDGKLAPEVDRLADTADAWTHR' A
#
# COMPACT_ATOMS: atom_id res chain seq x y z
N ALA A 1 9.24 0.84 -14.58
CA ALA A 1 8.08 1.74 -14.54
C ALA A 1 7.25 1.34 -13.33
N GLU A 2 7.04 2.24 -12.37
CA GLU A 2 6.15 1.98 -11.23
C GLU A 2 4.73 1.78 -11.79
N GLY A 3 4.17 0.58 -11.64
CA GLY A 3 2.90 0.21 -12.27
C GLY A 3 1.68 0.99 -11.76
N PRO A 4 0.48 0.77 -12.32
CA PRO A 4 -0.75 1.57 -12.11
C PRO A 4 -1.26 1.66 -10.65
N LEU A 5 -0.67 0.90 -9.73
CA LEU A 5 -0.86 1.04 -8.29
C LEU A 5 -0.14 2.26 -7.70
N ALA A 6 0.66 2.95 -8.50
CA ALA A 6 1.47 4.09 -8.09
C ALA A 6 0.80 5.44 -8.31
N ASP A 7 -0.33 5.51 -9.01
CA ASP A 7 -0.98 6.76 -9.38
C ASP A 7 -2.21 7.05 -8.52
N VAL A 8 -2.27 8.26 -7.96
CA VAL A 8 -3.44 8.79 -7.27
C VAL A 8 -4.10 9.79 -8.22
N ARG A 9 -5.31 9.48 -8.69
CA ARG A 9 -6.01 10.27 -9.72
C ARG A 9 -5.21 10.43 -11.03
N GLY A 10 -4.37 9.45 -11.38
CA GLY A 10 -3.51 9.53 -12.56
C GLY A 10 -2.27 10.42 -12.40
N VAL A 11 -1.97 10.86 -11.17
CA VAL A 11 -0.78 11.65 -10.84
C VAL A 11 0.04 10.91 -9.79
N ARG A 12 1.37 10.97 -9.93
CA ARG A 12 2.29 10.41 -8.94
C ARG A 12 2.09 11.10 -7.57
N PRO A 13 2.00 10.36 -6.45
CA PRO A 13 1.84 10.92 -5.11
C PRO A 13 2.85 12.01 -4.72
N ASP A 14 4.10 11.87 -5.16
CA ASP A 14 5.16 12.86 -4.96
C ASP A 14 5.00 14.13 -5.80
N ALA A 15 4.16 14.09 -6.82
CA ALA A 15 3.79 15.23 -7.67
C ALA A 15 2.41 15.81 -7.34
N LEU A 16 1.69 15.25 -6.35
CA LEU A 16 0.43 15.84 -5.87
C LEU A 16 0.76 17.08 -5.04
N ASP A 17 0.23 18.24 -5.44
CA ASP A 17 0.26 19.43 -4.61
C ASP A 17 -1.12 19.63 -3.97
N TYR A 18 -1.15 19.76 -2.65
CA TYR A 18 -2.37 20.00 -1.87
C TYR A 18 -2.22 21.32 -1.12
N GLU A 19 -3.13 22.25 -1.38
CA GLU A 19 -3.17 23.53 -0.67
C GLU A 19 -3.48 23.36 0.82
N LYS A 20 -3.10 24.35 1.63
CA LYS A 20 -3.44 24.36 3.06
C LYS A 20 -4.96 24.38 3.26
N PRO A 21 -5.51 23.61 4.21
CA PRO A 21 -4.83 22.82 5.25
C PRO A 21 -4.60 21.33 4.88
N LEU A 22 -4.70 20.96 3.60
CA LEU A 22 -4.73 19.57 3.13
C LEU A 22 -3.34 19.00 2.79
N GLU A 23 -2.26 19.72 3.12
CA GLU A 23 -0.87 19.30 2.90
C GLU A 23 -0.53 17.89 3.44
N SER A 24 -1.23 17.45 4.50
CA SER A 24 -1.08 16.11 5.07
C SER A 24 -1.61 14.99 4.17
N LEU A 25 -2.52 15.28 3.23
CA LEU A 25 -3.08 14.28 2.30
C LEU A 25 -1.99 13.71 1.38
N GLN A 26 -1.00 14.50 0.97
CA GLN A 26 0.12 14.01 0.18
C GLN A 26 0.86 12.89 0.93
N ARG A 27 1.17 13.12 2.22
CA ARG A 27 1.84 12.14 3.07
C ARG A 27 0.99 10.88 3.28
N ALA A 28 -0.31 11.03 3.47
CA ALA A 28 -1.23 9.90 3.59
C ALA A 28 -1.21 9.02 2.33
N TRP A 29 -1.25 9.63 1.14
CA TRP A 29 -1.16 8.89 -0.12
C TRP A 29 0.17 8.17 -0.32
N ILE A 30 1.28 8.81 0.05
CA ILE A 30 2.60 8.18 0.03
C ILE A 30 2.63 6.95 0.95
N ALA A 31 2.06 7.06 2.16
CA ALA A 31 2.00 5.95 3.11
C ALA A 31 1.14 4.78 2.59
N VAL A 32 -0.01 5.07 1.98
CA VAL A 32 -0.87 4.05 1.34
C VAL A 32 -0.10 3.33 0.23
N ARG A 33 0.55 4.07 -0.69
CA ARG A 33 1.34 3.47 -1.78
C ARG A 33 2.47 2.59 -1.23
N SER A 34 3.17 3.06 -0.20
CA SER A 34 4.26 2.31 0.42
C SER A 34 3.78 0.96 0.99
N ASN A 35 2.61 0.92 1.63
CA ASN A 35 2.06 -0.32 2.18
C ASN A 35 1.61 -1.29 1.08
N LEU A 36 0.95 -0.78 0.03
CA LEU A 36 0.57 -1.62 -1.12
C LEU A 36 1.80 -2.25 -1.78
N ARG A 37 2.87 -1.46 -1.95
CA ARG A 37 4.14 -1.94 -2.50
C ARG A 37 4.77 -3.02 -1.62
N ALA A 38 4.84 -2.79 -0.31
CA ALA A 38 5.37 -3.75 0.64
C ALA A 38 4.63 -5.10 0.63
N VAL A 39 3.37 -5.14 0.21
CA VAL A 39 2.67 -6.41 0.00
C VAL A 39 3.00 -6.99 -1.38
N LEU A 40 2.76 -6.22 -2.44
CA LEU A 40 2.75 -6.75 -3.80
C LEU A 40 4.15 -7.06 -4.37
N GLU A 41 5.21 -6.45 -3.84
CA GLU A 41 6.59 -6.79 -4.20
C GLU A 41 7.08 -8.08 -3.52
N HIS A 42 6.46 -8.49 -2.42
CA HIS A 42 6.89 -9.62 -1.60
C HIS A 42 5.97 -10.85 -1.73
N VAL A 43 4.90 -10.78 -2.51
CA VAL A 43 3.99 -11.90 -2.74
C VAL A 43 4.19 -12.50 -4.13
N THR A 44 4.51 -13.78 -4.18
CA THR A 44 4.66 -14.55 -5.42
C THR A 44 3.54 -15.57 -5.61
N LEU A 45 3.30 -15.99 -6.86
CA LEU A 45 2.34 -17.07 -7.15
C LEU A 45 2.72 -18.41 -6.48
N ALA A 46 4.01 -18.67 -6.28
CA ALA A 46 4.49 -19.89 -5.63
C ALA A 46 4.12 -19.91 -4.14
N GLU A 47 4.29 -18.79 -3.45
CA GLU A 47 3.89 -18.64 -2.04
C GLU A 47 2.38 -18.79 -1.87
N LEU A 48 1.59 -18.17 -2.75
CA LEU A 48 0.13 -18.31 -2.74
C LEU A 48 -0.31 -19.76 -2.96
N ARG A 49 0.31 -20.47 -3.92
CA ARG A 49 0.06 -21.90 -4.17
C ARG A 49 0.36 -22.73 -2.92
N ASP A 50 1.44 -22.41 -2.22
CA ASP A 50 1.90 -23.18 -1.06
C ASP A 50 1.21 -22.77 0.26
N GLY A 51 0.29 -21.80 0.21
CA GLY A 51 -0.43 -21.30 1.38
C GLY A 51 0.49 -20.58 2.37
N LYS A 52 1.51 -19.88 1.88
CA LYS A 52 2.49 -19.14 2.68
C LYS A 52 2.54 -17.68 2.24
N LEU A 53 2.92 -16.80 3.16
CA LEU A 53 3.24 -15.41 2.88
C LEU A 53 4.58 -15.08 3.55
N ALA A 54 5.28 -14.07 3.02
CA ALA A 54 6.44 -13.52 3.69
C ALA A 54 6.03 -12.99 5.10
N PRO A 55 6.85 -13.18 6.14
CA PRO A 55 6.47 -12.84 7.52
C PRO A 55 6.06 -11.38 7.73
N GLU A 56 6.59 -10.45 6.95
CA GLU A 56 6.20 -9.05 6.93
C GLU A 56 4.79 -8.81 6.39
N VAL A 57 4.35 -9.59 5.39
CA VAL A 57 3.00 -9.50 4.82
C VAL A 57 2.00 -10.16 5.76
N ASP A 58 2.35 -11.32 6.32
CA ASP A 58 1.48 -12.06 7.24
C ASP A 58 1.16 -11.22 8.50
N ARG A 59 2.18 -10.52 9.04
CA ARG A 59 2.00 -9.59 10.16
C ARG A 59 1.05 -8.42 9.87
N LEU A 60 0.93 -7.97 8.63
CA LEU A 60 -0.04 -6.93 8.27
C LEU A 60 -1.47 -7.47 8.34
N ALA A 61 -1.68 -8.76 8.11
CA ALA A 61 -2.97 -9.43 8.26
C ALA A 61 -3.30 -9.78 9.73
N ASP A 62 -2.31 -9.92 10.60
CA ASP A 62 -2.52 -10.20 12.04
C ASP A 62 -3.01 -9.00 12.86
N THR A 63 -2.97 -7.79 12.29
CA THR A 63 -3.46 -6.58 12.95
C THR A 63 -4.96 -6.70 13.23
N ALA A 64 -5.40 -6.54 14.48
CA ALA A 64 -6.79 -6.80 14.90
C ALA A 64 -7.84 -5.96 14.13
N ASP A 65 -7.44 -4.78 13.66
CA ASP A 65 -8.25 -3.90 12.82
C ASP A 65 -8.27 -4.29 11.34
N ALA A 66 -7.30 -5.09 10.86
CA ALA A 66 -7.22 -5.50 9.44
C ALA A 66 -8.42 -6.32 8.97
N TRP A 67 -9.06 -7.08 9.88
CA TRP A 67 -10.28 -7.86 9.61
C TRP A 67 -11.56 -7.17 10.08
N THR A 68 -11.45 -5.98 10.69
CA THR A 68 -12.61 -5.25 11.19
C THR A 68 -13.16 -4.34 10.09
N HIS A 69 -14.39 -4.60 9.64
CA HIS A 69 -15.11 -3.64 8.81
C HIS A 69 -15.61 -2.49 9.69
N ARG A 70 -15.11 -1.27 9.48
CA ARG A 70 -15.55 -0.05 10.19
C ARG A 70 -16.42 0.82 9.29
#